data_AF-X1TQE4-F1
#
_entry.id   AF-X1TQE4-F1
#
_cell.length_a   1.000
_cell.length_b   1.000
_cell.length_c   1.000
_cell.angle_alpha   90.00
_cell.angle_beta   90.00
_cell.angle_gamma   90.00
#
_symmetry.space_group_name_H-M   'P 1'
#
loop_
_entity.id
_entity.type
_entity.pdbx_description
1 polymer ?
#
loop_
_entity_poly.entity_id
_entity_poly.type
_entity_poly.pdbx_seq_one_letter_code
_entity_poly.pdbx_strand_id
1 'polypeptide(L)'
;MKILNVVGARPNFMKIAPLMAEYGRHGNIHAILVHTGQHYDDIMSDLFFSELGIPKPDINLEVGSGSHAVQTAEIMKRFEPVLIDHKPDVVVVVGDVNSTIACGLVAVQLGTKLARIVLIPPF
;
A
#
# COMPACT_ATOMS: atom_id res chain seq x y z
N MET A 1 14.38 8.91 -5.54
CA MET A 1 13.35 9.02 -4.51
C MET A 1 12.69 7.66 -4.33
N LYS A 2 12.74 7.08 -3.14
CA LYS A 2 12.13 5.79 -2.81
C LYS A 2 10.76 6.01 -2.18
N ILE A 3 9.73 5.39 -2.75
CA ILE A 3 8.33 5.53 -2.33
C ILE A 3 7.81 4.15 -1.95
N LEU A 4 7.26 4.00 -0.74
CA LEU A 4 6.47 2.81 -0.39
C LEU A 4 4.99 3.10 -0.60
N ASN A 5 4.35 2.37 -1.51
CA ASN A 5 2.93 2.51 -1.86
C ASN A 5 2.13 1.40 -1.20
N VAL A 6 1.31 1.73 -0.21
CA VAL A 6 0.53 0.75 0.56
C VAL A 6 -0.88 0.65 0.01
N VAL A 7 -1.27 -0.56 -0.34
CA VAL A 7 -2.63 -0.94 -0.73
C VAL A 7 -3.10 -2.13 0.08
N GLY A 8 -4.39 -2.19 0.37
CA GLY A 8 -4.95 -3.35 1.06
C GLY A 8 -6.32 -3.78 0.58
N ALA A 9 -7.00 -3.01 -0.26
CA ALA A 9 -8.33 -3.36 -0.74
C ALA A 9 -8.52 -2.96 -2.20
N ARG A 10 -9.49 -3.59 -2.87
CA ARG A 10 -9.84 -3.32 -4.27
C ARG A 10 -9.99 -1.83 -4.60
N PRO A 11 -10.67 -0.98 -3.79
CA PRO A 11 -10.75 0.46 -4.05
C PRO A 11 -9.40 1.19 -4.01
N ASN A 12 -8.38 0.62 -3.35
CA ASN A 12 -7.03 1.16 -3.36
C ASN A 12 -6.32 0.89 -4.69
N PHE A 13 -6.55 -0.27 -5.32
CA PHE A 13 -5.88 -0.66 -6.57
C PHE A 13 -6.20 0.32 -7.70
N MET A 14 -7.48 0.67 -7.87
CA MET A 14 -7.90 1.65 -8.88
C MET A 14 -7.25 3.03 -8.69
N LYS A 15 -6.94 3.40 -7.45
CA LYS A 15 -6.33 4.69 -7.11
C LYS A 15 -4.80 4.66 -7.24
N ILE A 16 -4.15 3.53 -6.99
CA ILE A 16 -2.70 3.40 -7.12
C ILE A 16 -2.26 3.14 -8.56
N ALA A 17 -3.10 2.52 -9.40
CA ALA A 17 -2.78 2.21 -10.79
C ALA A 17 -2.20 3.39 -11.59
N PRO A 18 -2.87 4.57 -11.65
CA PRO A 18 -2.32 5.70 -12.40
C PRO A 18 -0.99 6.21 -11.82
N LEU A 19 -0.78 6.10 -10.51
CA LEU A 19 0.49 6.47 -9.87
C LEU A 19 1.61 5.52 -10.24
N MET A 20 1.37 4.20 -10.18
CA MET A 20 2.38 3.19 -10.54
C MET A 20 2.78 3.32 -12.02
N ALA A 21 1.81 3.56 -12.90
CA ALA A 21 2.06 3.82 -14.31
C ALA A 21 2.93 5.07 -14.51
N GLU A 22 2.62 6.17 -13.81
CA GLU A 22 3.39 7.40 -13.91
C GLU A 22 4.81 7.23 -13.34
N TYR A 23 4.96 6.59 -12.18
CA TYR A 23 6.28 6.32 -11.58
C TYR A 23 7.22 5.56 -12.54
N GLY A 24 6.69 4.60 -13.30
CA GLY A 24 7.46 3.86 -14.31
C GLY A 24 8.05 4.73 -15.43
N ARG A 25 7.56 5.96 -15.61
CA ARG A 25 8.05 6.92 -16.61
C ARG A 25 9.20 7.79 -16.08
N HIS A 26 9.49 7.72 -14.78
CA HIS A 26 10.47 8.57 -14.10
C HIS A 26 11.60 7.71 -13.52
N GLY A 27 12.75 7.67 -14.20
CA GLY A 27 13.90 6.84 -13.79
C GLY A 27 14.54 7.22 -12.45
N ASN A 28 14.19 8.37 -11.87
CA ASN A 28 14.62 8.81 -10.55
C ASN A 28 13.66 8.40 -9.41
N ILE A 29 12.53 7.76 -9.72
CA ILE A 29 11.56 7.25 -8.75
C ILE A 29 11.71 5.73 -8.63
N HIS A 30 11.94 5.25 -7.42
CA HIS A 30 11.92 3.83 -7.07
C HIS A 30 10.66 3.56 -6.25
N ALA A 31 9.60 3.13 -6.94
CA ALA A 31 8.32 2.82 -6.33
C ALA A 31 8.28 1.35 -5.90
N ILE A 32 8.02 1.11 -4.61
CA ILE A 32 7.81 -0.22 -4.02
C ILE A 32 6.32 -0.35 -3.71
N LEU A 33 5.68 -1.41 -4.18
CA LEU A 33 4.28 -1.69 -3.95
C LEU A 33 4.12 -2.72 -2.82
N VAL A 34 3.42 -2.31 -1.76
CA VAL A 34 3.15 -3.12 -0.58
C VAL A 34 1.66 -3.46 -0.52
N HIS A 35 1.34 -4.75 -0.60
CA HIS A 35 0.01 -5.27 -0.41
C HIS A 35 -0.16 -5.79 1.03
N THR A 36 -1.19 -5.36 1.76
CA THR A 36 -1.33 -5.78 3.16
C THR A 36 -1.97 -7.16 3.36
N GLY A 37 -2.61 -7.72 2.33
CA GLY A 37 -3.18 -9.07 2.41
C GLY A 37 -4.44 -9.20 3.29
N GLN A 38 -5.23 -8.13 3.45
CA GLN A 38 -6.42 -8.13 4.33
C GLN A 38 -7.70 -8.72 3.68
N HIS A 39 -7.64 -9.16 2.41
CA HIS A 39 -8.75 -9.79 1.68
C HIS A 39 -8.34 -11.18 1.15
N TYR A 40 -9.30 -12.13 1.15
CA TYR A 40 -9.07 -13.57 1.03
C TYR A 40 -8.95 -14.15 -0.38
N ASP A 41 -9.27 -13.38 -1.43
CA ASP A 41 -9.18 -13.92 -2.79
C ASP A 41 -7.92 -13.41 -3.49
N ASP A 42 -6.82 -14.17 -3.33
CA ASP A 42 -5.57 -13.98 -4.06
C ASP A 42 -5.81 -14.02 -5.58
N ILE A 43 -6.69 -14.92 -6.05
CA ILE A 43 -7.10 -15.04 -7.46
C ILE A 43 -7.75 -13.74 -7.95
N MET A 44 -8.61 -13.14 -7.13
CA MET A 44 -9.31 -11.91 -7.48
C MET A 44 -8.33 -10.72 -7.49
N SER A 45 -7.37 -10.70 -6.57
CA SER A 45 -6.36 -9.64 -6.51
C SER A 45 -5.46 -9.68 -7.75
N ASP A 46 -4.94 -10.85 -8.12
CA ASP A 46 -4.08 -11.03 -9.31
C ASP A 46 -4.78 -10.59 -10.60
N LEU A 47 -6.07 -10.91 -10.74
CA LEU A 47 -6.88 -10.45 -11.88
C LEU A 47 -6.94 -8.92 -11.93
N PHE A 48 -7.20 -8.25 -10.79
CA PHE A 48 -7.24 -6.79 -10.75
C PHE A 48 -5.89 -6.13 -11.03
N PHE A 49 -4.78 -6.70 -10.54
CA PHE A 49 -3.44 -6.19 -10.87
C PHE A 49 -3.22 -6.24 -12.39
N SER A 50 -3.56 -7.36 -13.03
CA SER A 50 -3.46 -7.53 -14.47
C SER A 50 -4.37 -6.58 -15.26
N GLU A 51 -5.65 -6.48 -14.90
CA GLU A 51 -6.63 -5.63 -15.60
C GLU A 51 -6.30 -4.13 -15.51
N LEU A 52 -5.76 -3.70 -14.37
CA LEU A 52 -5.41 -2.29 -14.13
C LEU A 52 -3.98 -1.95 -14.57
N GLY A 53 -3.23 -2.91 -15.13
CA GLY A 53 -1.83 -2.71 -15.54
C GLY A 53 -0.89 -2.39 -14.37
N ILE A 54 -1.24 -2.83 -13.16
CA ILE A 54 -0.43 -2.62 -11.96
C ILE A 54 0.59 -3.78 -11.88
N PRO A 55 1.88 -3.50 -11.59
CA PRO A 55 2.84 -4.58 -11.35
C PRO A 55 2.42 -5.41 -10.13
N LYS A 56 2.93 -6.65 -10.06
CA LYS A 56 2.77 -7.46 -8.84
C LYS A 56 3.35 -6.71 -7.64
N PRO A 57 2.76 -6.86 -6.44
CA PRO A 57 3.35 -6.30 -5.22
C PRO A 57 4.77 -6.81 -5.03
N ASP A 58 5.69 -5.92 -4.73
CA ASP A 58 7.06 -6.29 -4.31
C ASP A 58 7.03 -6.97 -2.94
N ILE A 59 6.06 -6.60 -2.10
CA ILE A 59 5.90 -7.08 -0.74
C ILE A 59 4.42 -7.39 -0.49
N ASN A 60 4.14 -8.60 0.00
CA ASN A 60 2.84 -8.95 0.56
C ASN A 60 2.99 -9.18 2.07
N LEU A 61 2.23 -8.48 2.89
CA LEU A 61 2.26 -8.64 4.34
C LEU A 61 1.45 -9.85 4.82
N GLU A 62 0.59 -10.44 3.98
CA GLU A 62 -0.16 -11.68 4.27
C GLU A 62 -1.02 -11.63 5.56
N VAL A 63 -1.55 -10.47 5.93
CA VAL A 63 -2.20 -10.26 7.25
C VAL A 63 -3.44 -11.15 7.45
N GLY A 64 -4.20 -11.41 6.39
CA GLY A 64 -5.43 -12.20 6.47
C GLY A 64 -6.59 -11.45 7.13
N SER A 65 -7.58 -12.20 7.62
CA SER A 65 -8.85 -11.69 8.14
C SER A 65 -8.79 -11.55 9.66
N GLY A 66 -9.64 -10.67 10.16
CA GLY A 66 -9.85 -10.50 11.58
C GLY A 66 -10.81 -9.34 11.80
N SER A 67 -11.06 -9.02 13.07
CA SER A 67 -11.69 -7.74 13.38
C SER A 67 -10.78 -6.59 12.96
N HIS A 68 -11.36 -5.40 12.78
CA HIS A 68 -10.60 -4.20 12.42
C HIS A 68 -9.39 -3.96 13.34
N ALA A 69 -9.55 -4.18 14.65
CA ALA A 69 -8.48 -4.02 15.61
C ALA A 69 -7.35 -5.05 15.40
N VAL A 70 -7.70 -6.32 15.19
CA VAL A 70 -6.73 -7.41 14.97
C VAL A 70 -5.97 -7.18 13.67
N GLN A 71 -6.66 -6.88 12.57
CA GLN A 71 -6.01 -6.60 11.29
C GLN A 71 -5.09 -5.39 11.38
N THR A 72 -5.55 -4.29 12.00
CA THR A 72 -4.74 -3.08 12.16
C THR A 72 -3.45 -3.37 12.92
N ALA A 73 -3.55 -4.09 14.05
CA ALA A 73 -2.38 -4.47 14.85
C ALA A 73 -1.41 -5.36 14.08
N GLU A 74 -1.91 -6.35 13.33
CA GLU A 74 -1.07 -7.25 12.56
C GLU A 74 -0.42 -6.55 11.36
N ILE A 75 -1.13 -5.62 10.69
CA ILE A 75 -0.53 -4.76 9.65
C ILE A 75 0.63 -3.96 10.25
N MET A 76 0.45 -3.31 11.40
CA MET A 76 1.50 -2.52 12.04
C MET A 76 2.74 -3.39 12.32
N LYS A 77 2.54 -4.54 12.96
CA LYS A 77 3.61 -5.49 13.32
C LYS A 77 4.42 -5.97 12.11
N ARG A 78 3.76 -6.20 10.97
CA ARG A 78 4.43 -6.68 9.74
C ARG A 78 4.99 -5.56 8.88
N PHE A 79 4.39 -4.37 8.92
CA PHE A 79 4.83 -3.23 8.13
C PHE A 79 6.04 -2.53 8.75
N GLU A 80 6.17 -2.49 10.07
CA GLU A 80 7.29 -1.81 10.73
C GLU A 80 8.68 -2.34 10.29
N PRO A 81 8.94 -3.66 10.27
CA PRO A 81 10.22 -4.18 9.77
C PRO A 81 10.48 -3.80 8.31
N VAL A 82 9.44 -3.81 7.47
CA VAL A 82 9.52 -3.40 6.06
C VAL A 82 9.94 -1.93 5.96
N LEU A 83 9.35 -1.06 6.78
CA LEU A 83 9.69 0.35 6.76
C LEU A 83 11.15 0.60 7.20
N ILE A 84 11.61 -0.11 8.24
CA ILE A 84 12.97 -0.02 8.78
C ILE A 84 14.01 -0.51 7.77
N ASP A 85 13.72 -1.61 7.07
CA ASP A 85 14.64 -2.19 6.09
C ASP A 85 14.73 -1.34 4.82
N HIS A 86 13.58 -0.94 4.26
CA HIS A 86 13.56 -0.23 2.99
C HIS A 86 13.93 1.25 3.10
N LYS A 87 13.69 1.91 4.25
CA LYS A 87 14.00 3.33 4.49
C LYS A 87 13.54 4.25 3.34
N PRO A 88 12.23 4.31 3.03
CA PRO A 88 11.73 5.16 1.96
C PRO A 88 11.82 6.65 2.33
N ASP A 89 11.82 7.50 1.30
CA ASP A 89 11.70 8.95 1.47
C ASP A 89 10.27 9.35 1.87
N VAL A 90 9.28 8.57 1.43
CA VAL A 90 7.86 8.78 1.70
C VAL A 90 7.07 7.46 1.67
N VAL A 91 6.13 7.33 2.60
CA VAL A 91 5.09 6.30 2.57
C VAL A 91 3.82 6.92 2.01
N VAL A 92 3.26 6.29 0.98
CA VAL A 92 1.98 6.65 0.37
C VAL A 92 0.94 5.64 0.83
N VAL A 93 -0.09 6.12 1.53
CA VAL A 93 -1.25 5.32 1.92
C VAL A 93 -2.48 5.77 1.14
N VAL A 94 -3.35 4.81 0.78
CA VAL A 94 -4.51 5.08 -0.08
C VAL A 94 -5.81 4.85 0.68
N GLY A 95 -6.74 5.80 0.58
CA GLY A 95 -8.10 5.67 1.09
C GLY A 95 -8.23 5.84 2.60
N ASP A 96 -9.04 4.97 3.21
CA ASP A 96 -9.52 5.03 4.60
C ASP A 96 -9.71 3.63 5.22
N VAL A 97 -8.96 2.63 4.73
CA VAL A 97 -9.02 1.24 5.22
C VAL A 97 -8.07 1.00 6.40
N ASN A 98 -8.13 -0.17 7.05
CA ASN A 98 -7.24 -0.54 8.17
C ASN A 98 -5.75 -0.32 7.81
N SER A 99 -5.35 -0.67 6.59
CA SER A 99 -3.99 -0.43 6.06
C SER A 99 -3.60 1.05 6.06
N THR A 100 -4.53 1.95 5.77
CA THR A 100 -4.27 3.40 5.74
C THR A 100 -3.85 3.89 7.11
N ILE A 101 -4.62 3.56 8.15
CA ILE A 101 -4.33 4.02 9.50
C ILE A 101 -3.13 3.29 10.10
N ALA A 102 -3.02 1.98 9.91
CA ALA A 102 -1.92 1.16 10.42
C ALA A 102 -0.55 1.62 9.88
N CYS A 103 -0.38 1.64 8.56
CA CYS A 103 0.88 2.03 7.93
C CYS A 103 1.18 3.52 8.11
N GLY A 104 0.14 4.36 8.13
CA GLY A 104 0.29 5.79 8.40
C GLY A 104 0.84 6.06 9.81
N LEU A 105 0.32 5.35 10.82
CA LEU A 105 0.78 5.47 12.20
C LEU A 105 2.25 5.04 12.34
N VAL A 106 2.61 3.88 11.80
CA VAL A 106 4.00 3.38 11.83
C VAL A 106 4.96 4.34 11.12
N ALA A 107 4.57 4.86 9.96
CA ALA A 107 5.39 5.82 9.20
C ALA A 107 5.69 7.09 10.01
N VAL A 108 4.66 7.67 10.64
CA VAL A 108 4.81 8.88 11.45
C VAL A 108 5.65 8.61 12.71
N GLN A 109 5.45 7.48 13.39
CA GLN A 109 6.22 7.13 14.59
C GLN A 109 7.72 6.95 14.29
N LEU A 110 8.06 6.41 13.11
CA LEU A 110 9.45 6.27 12.67
C LEU A 110 9.99 7.51 11.93
N GLY A 111 9.27 8.63 11.95
CA GLY A 111 9.73 9.90 11.37
C GLY A 111 9.81 9.92 9.84
N THR A 112 9.12 9.00 9.16
CA THR A 112 9.06 8.96 7.70
C THR A 112 7.94 9.85 7.18
N LYS A 113 8.16 10.55 6.06
CA LYS A 113 7.12 11.39 5.45
C LYS A 113 5.93 10.53 5.06
N LEU A 114 4.72 11.01 5.35
CA LEU A 114 3.47 10.33 5.02
C LEU A 114 2.68 11.17 4.01
N ALA A 115 2.26 10.55 2.92
CA ALA A 115 1.30 11.10 1.98
C ALA A 115 0.05 10.23 1.97
N ARG A 116 -1.13 10.84 2.20
CA ARG A 116 -2.41 10.15 2.11
C ARG A 116 -3.12 10.54 0.84
N ILE A 117 -3.47 9.56 0.02
CA ILE A 117 -4.22 9.75 -1.20
C ILE A 117 -5.69 9.45 -0.93
N VAL A 118 -6.52 10.48 -1.09
CA VAL A 118 -7.97 10.36 -1.13
C VAL A 118 -8.41 10.92 -2.47
N LEU A 119 -8.54 10.05 -3.47
CA LEU A 119 -9.22 10.43 -4.72
C LEU A 119 -10.71 10.10 -4.59
N ILE A 120 -11.51 11.16 -4.73
CA ILE A 120 -12.95 11.17 -4.96
C ILE A 120 -13.13 11.02 -6.47
N PRO A 121 -14.01 10.13 -6.97
CA PRO A 121 -14.19 9.94 -8.41
C PRO A 121 -14.62 11.26 -9.08
N PRO A 122 -14.09 11.62 -10.26
CA PRO A 122 -14.82 12.49 -11.16
C PRO A 122 -15.86 11.60 -11.86
N PHE A 123 -17.05 11.54 -11.27
CA PHE A 123 -18.26 10.93 -11.84
C PHE A 123 -18.30 9.39 -11.90
#